data_AF-A0A934WV73-F1
#
_entry.id   AF-A0A934WV73-F1
#
_cell.length_a   1.000
_cell.length_b   1.000
_cell.length_c   1.000
_cell.angle_alpha   90.00
_cell.angle_beta   90.00
_cell.angle_gamma   90.00
#
_symmetry.space_group_name_H-M   'P 1'
#
loop_
_entity.id
_entity.type
_entity.pdbx_description
1 polymer ?
#
loop_
_entity_poly.entity_id
_entity_poly.type
_entity_poly.pdbx_seq_one_letter_code
_entity_poly.pdbx_strand_id
1 'polypeptide(L)'
;MIPSVIGKTFLKTYNEKYNKQFSPKEFFEKEYWELFYNHPKYLQWVTNSPFVQMKKGQKPHLLTEIDRKEKLENLFEKAENEIPDASFALGFPASESKEFASTSGLVSEVLIPVDEDEVYLSWIGSSLGIGVAGGFTILFDDPVITLQTYEGWKVYRKYLNDPVLEKLRGNQINTWNGQWLTYSLNPEDYREDFDFSTLYNHKIFKVDTSLTEVNTVQWSRLFFSLSLQFSQEEMMGYVYGFGQTNKTIGFIPFQFKSGNQIKDVYKQLFGGIYSNPKDFESLFGMHIKRACELGSIGLQALRPDGLKKYMKEDKNLTFKKEEDTINYQAYKTWLVAMLTKNKEEITDYTMDLAKIIQKYRAGGTKLDRKTLIEKELFASPSKKGFIEALTKMIKDLDGGDLLNIKQLKDEVHLMTNEEYGYFCTLLKFDYAFVERQA
;
A
#
# COMPACT_ATOMS: atom_id res chain seq x y z
N MET A 1 -24.88 -5.14 -0.98
CA MET A 1 -23.58 -5.59 -1.58
C MET A 1 -22.38 -4.92 -0.91
N ILE A 2 -21.11 -5.36 -1.10
CA ILE A 2 -19.95 -4.73 -0.39
C ILE A 2 -19.92 -3.21 -0.61
N PRO A 3 -19.95 -2.66 -1.85
CA PRO A 3 -20.00 -1.22 -2.02
C PRO A 3 -21.19 -0.57 -1.31
N SER A 4 -22.38 -1.18 -1.34
CA SER A 4 -23.55 -0.64 -0.64
C SER A 4 -23.37 -0.59 0.88
N VAL A 5 -22.69 -1.56 1.49
CA VAL A 5 -22.36 -1.55 2.93
C VAL A 5 -21.45 -0.37 3.26
N ILE A 6 -20.38 -0.17 2.48
CA ILE A 6 -19.48 0.99 2.63
C ILE A 6 -20.24 2.31 2.46
N GLY A 7 -21.09 2.39 1.44
CA GLY A 7 -21.93 3.56 1.18
C GLY A 7 -22.86 3.86 2.36
N LYS A 8 -23.40 2.84 3.02
CA LYS A 8 -24.27 2.98 4.18
C LYS A 8 -23.51 3.51 5.39
N THR A 9 -22.33 2.96 5.68
CA THR A 9 -21.42 3.44 6.73
C THR A 9 -21.07 4.90 6.50
N PHE A 10 -20.70 5.25 5.28
CA PHE A 10 -20.41 6.64 4.90
C PHE A 10 -21.62 7.55 5.10
N LEU A 11 -22.78 7.23 4.52
CA LEU A 11 -23.95 8.11 4.54
C LEU A 11 -24.44 8.36 5.98
N LYS A 12 -24.43 7.32 6.82
CA LYS A 12 -24.70 7.46 8.25
C LYS A 12 -23.74 8.47 8.89
N THR A 13 -22.44 8.30 8.68
CA THR A 13 -21.39 9.17 9.22
C THR A 13 -21.52 10.61 8.71
N TYR A 14 -21.85 10.78 7.43
CA TYR A 14 -22.09 12.09 6.81
C TYR A 14 -23.29 12.79 7.47
N ASN A 15 -24.42 12.09 7.61
CA ASN A 15 -25.62 12.63 8.24
C ASN A 15 -25.35 13.06 9.68
N GLU A 16 -24.61 12.27 10.44
CA GLU A 16 -24.19 12.59 11.80
C GLU A 16 -23.28 13.83 11.86
N LYS A 17 -22.20 13.87 11.05
CA LYS A 17 -21.24 15.00 11.05
C LYS A 17 -21.89 16.33 10.63
N TYR A 18 -22.76 16.30 9.63
CA TYR A 18 -23.35 17.50 9.05
C TYR A 18 -24.76 17.82 9.57
N ASN A 19 -25.24 17.07 10.57
CA ASN A 19 -26.58 17.16 11.13
C ASN A 19 -27.67 17.15 10.03
N LYS A 20 -27.56 16.19 9.12
CA LYS A 20 -28.49 15.92 8.02
C LYS A 20 -29.25 14.62 8.28
N GLN A 21 -30.28 14.38 7.48
CA GLN A 21 -31.08 13.15 7.51
C GLN A 21 -31.39 12.72 6.07
N PHE A 22 -30.39 12.78 5.19
CA PHE A 22 -30.58 12.40 3.79
C PHE A 22 -30.81 10.90 3.68
N SER A 23 -31.81 10.53 2.89
CA SER A 23 -31.90 9.17 2.33
C SER A 23 -30.77 8.92 1.32
N PRO A 24 -30.51 7.65 0.95
CA PRO A 24 -29.54 7.33 -0.11
C PRO A 24 -29.81 8.07 -1.41
N LYS A 25 -31.07 8.10 -1.86
CA LYS A 25 -31.49 8.84 -3.06
C LYS A 25 -31.25 10.34 -2.93
N GLU A 26 -31.62 10.94 -1.80
CA GLU A 26 -31.46 12.38 -1.59
C GLU A 26 -29.99 12.80 -1.56
N PHE A 27 -29.12 12.04 -0.88
CA PHE A 27 -27.69 12.29 -0.90
C PHE A 27 -27.14 12.10 -2.32
N PHE A 28 -27.61 11.06 -3.03
CA PHE A 28 -27.18 10.79 -4.38
C PHE A 28 -27.47 11.98 -5.31
N GLU A 29 -28.69 12.51 -5.27
CA GLU A 29 -29.10 13.66 -6.09
C GLU A 29 -28.38 14.95 -5.67
N LYS A 30 -28.45 15.30 -4.38
CA LYS A 30 -28.07 16.64 -3.89
C LYS A 30 -26.56 16.82 -3.70
N GLU A 31 -25.81 15.74 -3.50
CA GLU A 31 -24.38 15.80 -3.18
C GLU A 31 -23.54 15.00 -4.20
N TYR A 32 -23.86 13.72 -4.38
CA TYR A 32 -23.03 12.83 -5.19
C TYR A 32 -23.09 13.19 -6.68
N TRP A 33 -24.29 13.34 -7.25
CA TRP A 33 -24.48 13.64 -8.67
C TRP A 33 -23.88 15.00 -9.03
N GLU A 34 -24.09 16.01 -8.18
CA GLU A 34 -23.49 17.33 -8.33
C GLU A 34 -21.96 17.23 -8.42
N LEU A 35 -21.32 16.46 -7.54
CA LEU A 35 -19.87 16.29 -7.58
C LEU A 35 -19.38 15.41 -8.74
N PHE A 36 -20.11 14.36 -9.12
CA PHE A 36 -19.57 13.34 -10.03
C PHE A 36 -19.95 13.56 -11.50
N TYR A 37 -21.21 13.89 -11.76
CA TYR A 37 -21.83 13.77 -13.07
C TYR A 37 -22.45 15.06 -13.59
N ASN A 38 -22.71 16.07 -12.76
CA ASN A 38 -23.20 17.36 -13.20
C ASN A 38 -22.10 18.29 -13.80
N HIS A 39 -21.07 17.70 -14.41
CA HIS A 39 -19.92 18.45 -14.96
C HIS A 39 -19.41 17.85 -16.28
N PRO A 40 -18.78 18.64 -17.16
CA PRO A 40 -18.22 18.13 -18.42
C PRO A 40 -17.12 17.06 -18.22
N LYS A 41 -16.40 17.15 -17.10
CA LYS A 41 -15.39 16.17 -16.67
C LYS A 41 -15.93 15.39 -15.47
N TYR A 42 -16.20 14.10 -15.66
CA TYR A 42 -16.68 13.25 -14.56
C TYR A 42 -15.55 12.87 -13.59
N LEU A 43 -15.89 12.62 -12.32
CA LEU A 43 -14.93 12.05 -11.35
C LEU A 43 -14.69 10.56 -11.63
N GLN A 44 -15.73 9.86 -12.10
CA GLN A 44 -15.73 8.42 -12.31
C GLN A 44 -16.39 8.06 -13.65
N TRP A 45 -15.83 7.07 -14.34
CA TRP A 45 -16.39 6.51 -15.56
C TRP A 45 -16.84 5.07 -15.34
N VAL A 46 -18.15 4.81 -15.49
CA VAL A 46 -18.74 3.47 -15.37
C VAL A 46 -19.32 3.08 -16.73
N THR A 47 -18.59 2.28 -17.50
CA THR A 47 -18.79 2.03 -18.96
C THR A 47 -20.23 1.72 -19.40
N ASN A 48 -21.00 0.97 -18.60
CA ASN A 48 -22.35 0.55 -18.98
C ASN A 48 -23.46 1.38 -18.34
N SER A 49 -23.10 2.43 -17.60
CA SER A 49 -24.08 3.21 -16.85
C SER A 49 -24.88 4.21 -17.68
N PRO A 50 -26.06 4.62 -17.20
CA PRO A 50 -26.84 5.71 -17.80
C PRO A 50 -26.02 6.98 -18.05
N PHE A 51 -25.03 7.26 -17.20
CA PHE A 51 -24.21 8.47 -17.30
C PHE A 51 -23.25 8.50 -18.48
N VAL A 52 -22.78 7.34 -18.95
CA VAL A 52 -21.78 7.25 -20.03
C VAL A 52 -22.31 6.61 -21.31
N GLN A 53 -23.44 5.91 -21.26
CA GLN A 53 -24.12 5.44 -22.45
C GLN A 53 -24.70 6.64 -23.21
N MET A 54 -24.09 6.96 -24.36
CA MET A 54 -24.43 8.14 -25.14
C MET A 54 -25.30 7.80 -26.35
N LYS A 55 -26.27 8.68 -26.65
CA LYS A 55 -26.95 8.63 -27.96
C LYS A 55 -25.95 9.01 -29.06
N LYS A 56 -26.23 8.63 -30.31
CA LYS A 56 -25.33 8.89 -31.44
C LYS A 56 -25.00 10.40 -31.53
N GLY A 57 -23.71 10.74 -31.46
CA GLY A 57 -23.21 12.13 -31.53
C GLY A 57 -23.04 12.83 -30.18
N GLN A 58 -23.58 12.29 -29.08
CA GLN A 58 -23.35 12.84 -27.75
C GLN A 58 -21.94 12.49 -27.24
N LYS A 59 -21.29 13.47 -26.60
CA LYS A 59 -20.04 13.29 -25.85
C LYS A 59 -20.19 13.90 -24.46
N PRO A 60 -19.62 13.29 -23.40
CA PRO A 60 -19.77 13.78 -22.03
C PRO A 60 -19.45 15.27 -21.85
N HIS A 61 -18.37 15.74 -22.46
CA HIS A 61 -17.93 17.14 -22.36
C HIS A 61 -18.80 18.14 -23.14
N LEU A 62 -19.74 17.65 -23.97
CA LEU A 62 -20.68 18.47 -24.75
C LEU A 62 -22.10 18.43 -24.18
N LEU A 63 -22.37 17.62 -23.16
CA LEU A 63 -23.69 17.53 -22.56
C LEU A 63 -24.04 18.82 -21.82
N THR A 64 -25.26 19.30 -22.02
CA THR A 64 -25.85 20.37 -21.21
C THR A 64 -26.26 19.85 -19.84
N GLU A 65 -26.58 20.75 -18.91
CA GLU A 65 -27.13 20.36 -17.60
C GLU A 65 -28.44 19.57 -17.76
N ILE A 66 -29.28 19.94 -18.73
CA ILE A 66 -30.54 19.25 -19.02
C ILE A 66 -30.27 17.81 -19.48
N ASP A 67 -29.30 17.61 -20.38
CA ASP A 67 -28.92 16.26 -20.83
C ASP A 67 -28.38 15.41 -19.67
N ARG A 68 -27.65 16.02 -18.72
CA ARG A 68 -27.12 15.33 -17.54
C ARG A 68 -28.23 14.96 -16.55
N LYS A 69 -29.26 15.81 -16.42
CA LYS A 69 -30.45 15.51 -15.61
C LYS A 69 -31.27 14.37 -16.24
N GLU A 70 -31.46 14.35 -17.56
CA GLU A 70 -32.10 13.20 -18.24
C GLU A 70 -31.38 11.89 -17.90
N LYS A 71 -30.04 11.90 -17.83
CA LYS A 71 -29.25 10.72 -17.44
C LYS A 71 -29.42 10.33 -15.97
N LEU A 72 -29.63 11.29 -15.08
CA LEU A 72 -29.95 11.02 -13.68
C LEU A 72 -31.32 10.36 -13.54
N GLU A 73 -32.33 10.88 -14.24
CA GLU A 73 -33.68 10.30 -14.25
C GLU A 73 -33.68 8.87 -14.80
N ASN A 74 -32.90 8.61 -15.86
CA ASN A 74 -32.74 7.24 -16.38
C ASN A 74 -32.12 6.28 -15.34
N LEU A 75 -31.27 6.77 -14.43
CA LEU A 75 -30.78 5.94 -13.33
C LEU A 75 -31.88 5.65 -12.32
N PHE A 76 -32.68 6.66 -11.96
CA PHE A 76 -33.80 6.52 -11.01
C PHE A 76 -34.87 5.56 -11.54
N GLU A 77 -35.25 5.69 -12.81
CA GLU A 77 -36.20 4.79 -13.45
C GLU A 77 -35.71 3.33 -13.41
N LYS A 78 -34.41 3.10 -13.67
CA LYS A 78 -33.80 1.76 -13.56
C LYS A 78 -33.79 1.23 -12.13
N ALA A 79 -33.42 2.07 -11.17
CA ALA A 79 -33.36 1.67 -9.76
C ALA A 79 -34.74 1.27 -9.21
N GLU A 80 -35.80 1.94 -9.67
CA GLU A 80 -37.18 1.66 -9.24
C GLU A 80 -37.81 0.46 -9.98
N ASN A 81 -37.52 0.28 -11.27
CA ASN A 81 -38.29 -0.63 -12.14
C ASN A 81 -37.52 -1.86 -12.66
N GLU A 82 -36.18 -1.87 -12.59
CA GLU A 82 -35.36 -2.97 -13.12
C GLU A 82 -34.69 -3.79 -11.99
N ILE A 83 -34.35 -5.04 -12.29
CA ILE A 83 -33.55 -5.87 -11.37
C ILE A 83 -32.11 -5.35 -11.38
N PRO A 84 -31.53 -4.97 -10.22
CA PRO A 84 -30.19 -4.39 -10.15
C PRO A 84 -29.10 -5.25 -10.79
N ASP A 85 -28.37 -4.66 -11.74
CA ASP A 85 -27.22 -5.26 -12.40
C ASP A 85 -26.02 -4.30 -12.45
N ALA A 86 -24.84 -4.81 -12.80
CA ALA A 86 -23.57 -4.08 -12.82
C ALA A 86 -23.54 -2.80 -13.68
N SER A 87 -24.51 -2.61 -14.58
CA SER A 87 -24.64 -1.40 -15.39
C SER A 87 -25.14 -0.20 -14.58
N PHE A 88 -25.98 -0.42 -13.57
CA PHE A 88 -26.55 0.66 -12.75
C PHE A 88 -26.48 0.43 -11.24
N ALA A 89 -25.98 -0.72 -10.78
CA ALA A 89 -25.68 -1.02 -9.38
C ALA A 89 -24.24 -1.55 -9.26
N LEU A 90 -23.34 -0.77 -8.65
CA LEU A 90 -21.90 -1.06 -8.71
C LEU A 90 -21.50 -2.21 -7.78
N GLY A 91 -20.77 -3.17 -8.34
CA GLY A 91 -20.37 -4.40 -7.63
C GLY A 91 -21.45 -5.49 -7.66
N PHE A 92 -22.55 -5.31 -8.39
CA PHE A 92 -23.55 -6.35 -8.62
C PHE A 92 -23.14 -7.28 -9.78
N PRO A 93 -23.83 -8.42 -9.97
CA PRO A 93 -23.64 -9.29 -11.13
C PRO A 93 -23.91 -8.56 -12.46
N ALA A 94 -23.27 -8.99 -13.55
CA ALA A 94 -23.60 -8.48 -14.87
C ALA A 94 -25.03 -8.91 -15.30
N SER A 95 -25.63 -8.13 -16.21
CA SER A 95 -27.01 -8.34 -16.68
C SER A 95 -27.22 -9.62 -17.49
N GLU A 96 -26.15 -10.25 -18.00
CA GLU A 96 -26.27 -11.51 -18.73
C GLU A 96 -26.56 -12.68 -17.78
N SER A 97 -27.63 -13.42 -18.07
CA SER A 97 -28.05 -14.67 -17.40
C SER A 97 -27.06 -15.84 -17.50
N LYS A 98 -25.89 -15.61 -18.09
CA LYS A 98 -24.78 -16.56 -18.03
C LYS A 98 -24.06 -16.30 -16.72
N GLU A 99 -24.33 -17.18 -15.75
CA GLU A 99 -23.53 -17.33 -14.54
C GLU A 99 -22.05 -17.16 -14.93
N PHE A 100 -21.36 -16.20 -14.31
CA PHE A 100 -19.92 -15.93 -14.51
C PHE A 100 -19.48 -15.14 -15.77
N ALA A 101 -20.25 -14.16 -16.25
CA ALA A 101 -19.70 -13.16 -17.16
C ALA A 101 -18.39 -12.53 -16.59
N SER A 102 -17.37 -12.34 -17.42
CA SER A 102 -16.02 -11.92 -16.99
C SER A 102 -15.93 -10.52 -16.36
N THR A 103 -17.01 -9.75 -16.48
CA THR A 103 -17.21 -8.42 -15.89
C THR A 103 -18.14 -8.45 -14.67
N SER A 104 -18.68 -9.60 -14.27
CA SER A 104 -19.45 -9.73 -13.03
C SER A 104 -18.55 -9.52 -11.82
N GLY A 105 -19.05 -8.79 -10.82
CA GLY A 105 -18.43 -8.67 -9.51
C GLY A 105 -19.28 -9.34 -8.45
N LEU A 106 -18.63 -9.90 -7.42
CA LEU A 106 -19.27 -10.29 -6.15
C LEU A 106 -20.52 -11.20 -6.26
N VAL A 107 -20.59 -12.06 -7.28
CA VAL A 107 -21.70 -13.02 -7.43
C VAL A 107 -21.73 -13.95 -6.21
N SER A 108 -22.89 -14.04 -5.56
CA SER A 108 -23.13 -14.89 -4.39
C SER A 108 -24.35 -15.76 -4.63
N GLU A 109 -24.32 -17.00 -4.16
CA GLU A 109 -25.48 -17.89 -4.09
C GLU A 109 -26.43 -17.48 -2.95
N VAL A 110 -25.98 -16.61 -2.04
CA VAL A 110 -26.82 -16.06 -0.98
C VAL A 110 -27.73 -15.00 -1.58
N LEU A 111 -29.05 -15.22 -1.46
CA LEU A 111 -30.05 -14.23 -1.82
C LEU A 111 -29.98 -13.05 -0.84
N ILE A 112 -29.35 -11.96 -1.29
CA ILE A 112 -29.33 -10.69 -0.56
C ILE A 112 -30.47 -9.85 -1.12
N PRO A 113 -31.50 -9.50 -0.33
CA PRO A 113 -32.55 -8.61 -0.80
C PRO A 113 -31.93 -7.27 -1.17
N VAL A 114 -32.30 -6.76 -2.35
CA VAL A 114 -31.81 -5.50 -2.90
C VAL A 114 -33.01 -4.59 -3.09
N ASP A 115 -32.96 -3.41 -2.49
CA ASP A 115 -33.92 -2.34 -2.71
C ASP A 115 -33.30 -1.21 -3.55
N GLU A 116 -34.10 -0.20 -3.88
CA GLU A 116 -33.66 0.99 -4.62
C GLU A 116 -32.49 1.70 -3.91
N ASP A 117 -32.52 1.74 -2.58
CA ASP A 117 -31.49 2.38 -1.75
C ASP A 117 -30.12 1.71 -1.91
N GLU A 118 -30.07 0.37 -1.96
CA GLU A 118 -28.84 -0.38 -2.19
C GLU A 118 -28.16 -0.02 -3.52
N VAL A 119 -28.93 0.39 -4.54
CA VAL A 119 -28.39 0.89 -5.82
C VAL A 119 -27.61 2.18 -5.57
N TYR A 120 -28.22 3.20 -4.97
CA TYR A 120 -27.55 4.48 -4.69
C TYR A 120 -26.35 4.32 -3.77
N LEU A 121 -26.49 3.51 -2.72
CA LEU A 121 -25.40 3.20 -1.79
C LEU A 121 -24.23 2.51 -2.50
N SER A 122 -24.50 1.66 -3.50
CA SER A 122 -23.45 0.99 -4.26
C SER A 122 -22.57 1.96 -5.04
N TRP A 123 -23.15 3.00 -5.61
CA TRP A 123 -22.42 4.05 -6.31
C TRP A 123 -21.55 4.86 -5.36
N ILE A 124 -22.15 5.33 -4.26
CA ILE A 124 -21.46 6.10 -3.22
C ILE A 124 -20.27 5.29 -2.69
N GLY A 125 -20.50 4.03 -2.30
CA GLY A 125 -19.48 3.16 -1.76
C GLY A 125 -18.39 2.77 -2.74
N SER A 126 -18.73 2.47 -4.00
CA SER A 126 -17.74 2.12 -5.03
C SER A 126 -16.78 3.28 -5.31
N SER A 127 -17.29 4.52 -5.25
CA SER A 127 -16.51 5.74 -5.42
C SER A 127 -15.62 6.10 -4.23
N LEU A 128 -15.82 5.45 -3.07
CA LEU A 128 -14.92 5.53 -1.92
C LEU A 128 -13.71 4.59 -2.05
N GLY A 129 -13.64 3.81 -3.13
CA GLY A 129 -12.52 2.91 -3.40
C GLY A 129 -11.18 3.63 -3.46
N ILE A 130 -10.17 3.04 -2.82
CA ILE A 130 -8.83 3.62 -2.69
C ILE A 130 -7.88 2.91 -3.67
N GLY A 131 -7.55 3.57 -4.77
CA GLY A 131 -6.71 3.04 -5.84
C GLY A 131 -5.23 3.05 -5.50
N VAL A 132 -4.56 1.91 -5.65
CA VAL A 132 -3.13 1.73 -5.36
C VAL A 132 -2.39 1.10 -6.54
N ALA A 133 -1.06 1.31 -6.57
CA ALA A 133 -0.18 0.77 -7.59
C ALA A 133 -0.28 -0.77 -7.64
N GLY A 134 -0.23 -1.32 -8.86
CA GLY A 134 -0.54 -2.74 -9.12
C GLY A 134 -1.94 -2.96 -9.70
N GLY A 135 -2.74 -1.90 -9.88
CA GLY A 135 -4.06 -1.97 -10.54
C GLY A 135 -5.16 -2.51 -9.63
N PHE A 136 -5.01 -2.31 -8.31
CA PHE A 136 -6.00 -2.71 -7.31
C PHE A 136 -6.61 -1.49 -6.63
N THR A 137 -7.80 -1.69 -6.09
CA THR A 137 -8.57 -0.76 -5.27
C THR A 137 -8.89 -1.47 -3.96
N ILE A 138 -8.87 -0.71 -2.87
CA ILE A 138 -9.16 -1.18 -1.52
C ILE A 138 -10.39 -0.44 -1.01
N LEU A 139 -11.38 -1.15 -0.47
CA LEU A 139 -12.47 -0.57 0.30
C LEU A 139 -12.28 -0.90 1.78
N PHE A 140 -12.42 0.12 2.63
CA PHE A 140 -12.44 -0.03 4.08
C PHE A 140 -13.81 0.39 4.60
N ASP A 141 -14.42 -0.45 5.42
CA ASP A 141 -15.70 -0.15 6.10
C ASP A 141 -15.43 0.60 7.40
N ASP A 142 -14.91 1.83 7.27
CA ASP A 142 -14.54 2.67 8.41
C ASP A 142 -15.09 4.09 8.27
N PRO A 143 -15.82 4.62 9.27
CA PRO A 143 -16.39 5.97 9.26
C PRO A 143 -15.36 7.08 8.98
N VAL A 144 -14.16 6.98 9.56
CA VAL A 144 -13.13 8.03 9.45
C VAL A 144 -12.53 8.01 8.05
N ILE A 145 -12.16 6.83 7.53
CA ILE A 145 -11.60 6.68 6.19
C ILE A 145 -12.60 7.11 5.12
N THR A 146 -13.85 6.63 5.22
CA THR A 146 -14.88 6.95 4.21
C THR A 146 -15.19 8.44 4.18
N LEU A 147 -15.34 9.07 5.34
CA LEU A 147 -15.59 10.51 5.42
C LEU A 147 -14.39 11.34 4.95
N GLN A 148 -13.17 10.97 5.35
CA GLN A 148 -11.96 11.65 4.89
C GLN A 148 -11.81 11.54 3.37
N THR A 149 -12.14 10.39 2.79
CA THR A 149 -12.13 10.17 1.34
C THR A 149 -13.10 11.12 0.64
N TYR A 150 -14.32 11.26 1.15
CA TYR A 150 -15.33 12.20 0.63
C TYR A 150 -14.87 13.66 0.66
N GLU A 151 -14.19 14.13 1.72
CA GLU A 151 -13.67 15.50 1.73
C GLU A 151 -12.69 15.75 0.57
N GLY A 152 -11.94 14.73 0.19
CA GLY A 152 -11.06 14.76 -0.97
C GLY A 152 -11.80 14.92 -2.30
N TRP A 153 -13.04 14.44 -2.42
CA TRP A 153 -13.81 14.56 -3.66
C TRP A 153 -14.08 16.02 -4.01
N LYS A 154 -14.43 16.84 -3.01
CA LYS A 154 -14.64 18.28 -3.18
C LYS A 154 -13.37 18.98 -3.65
N VAL A 155 -12.23 18.61 -3.08
CA VAL A 155 -10.91 19.13 -3.48
C VAL A 155 -10.59 18.79 -4.93
N TYR A 156 -10.75 17.53 -5.34
CA TYR A 156 -10.48 17.13 -6.72
C TYR A 156 -11.44 17.77 -7.71
N ARG A 157 -12.72 17.88 -7.35
CA ARG A 157 -13.74 18.56 -8.14
C ARG A 157 -13.36 20.03 -8.38
N LYS A 158 -12.88 20.74 -7.36
CA LYS A 158 -12.38 22.12 -7.49
C LYS A 158 -11.29 22.21 -8.56
N TYR A 159 -10.30 21.31 -8.55
CA TYR A 159 -9.22 21.30 -9.55
C TYR A 159 -9.69 20.91 -10.95
N LEU A 160 -10.64 19.98 -11.08
CA LEU A 160 -11.19 19.61 -12.40
C LEU A 160 -12.01 20.73 -13.04
N ASN A 161 -12.60 21.60 -12.23
CA ASN A 161 -13.38 22.75 -12.68
C ASN A 161 -12.52 24.00 -12.90
N ASP A 162 -11.24 23.99 -12.51
CA ASP A 162 -10.33 25.10 -12.72
C ASP A 162 -10.00 25.26 -14.23
N PRO A 163 -10.33 26.40 -14.87
CA PRO A 163 -10.05 26.63 -16.28
C PRO A 163 -8.56 26.58 -16.63
N VAL A 164 -7.67 26.90 -15.68
CA VAL A 164 -6.21 26.84 -15.88
C VAL A 164 -5.72 25.40 -15.94
N LEU A 165 -6.47 24.45 -15.36
CA LEU A 165 -6.19 23.02 -15.36
C LEU A 165 -7.03 22.27 -16.40
N GLU A 166 -7.26 22.87 -17.57
CA GLU A 166 -8.04 22.25 -18.66
C GLU A 166 -7.49 20.87 -19.07
N LYS A 167 -6.17 20.66 -18.96
CA LYS A 167 -5.50 19.40 -19.29
C LYS A 167 -5.56 18.36 -18.16
N LEU A 168 -6.13 18.68 -16.99
CA LEU A 168 -6.33 17.72 -15.91
C LEU A 168 -7.37 16.69 -16.31
N ARG A 169 -6.94 15.43 -16.29
CA ARG A 169 -7.72 14.25 -16.63
C ARG A 169 -8.76 13.99 -15.54
N GLY A 170 -10.02 13.78 -15.95
CA GLY A 170 -11.09 13.26 -15.08
C GLY A 170 -11.07 11.73 -14.98
N ASN A 171 -12.11 11.15 -14.41
CA ASN A 171 -12.28 9.69 -14.28
C ASN A 171 -11.18 8.99 -13.46
N GLN A 172 -10.53 9.70 -12.53
CA GLN A 172 -9.45 9.15 -11.69
C GLN A 172 -9.82 9.11 -10.20
N ILE A 173 -11.10 9.07 -9.83
CA ILE A 173 -11.51 9.20 -8.42
C ILE A 173 -10.81 8.20 -7.49
N ASN A 174 -10.70 6.92 -7.85
CA ASN A 174 -10.05 5.94 -6.98
C ASN A 174 -8.54 6.24 -6.82
N THR A 175 -7.87 6.63 -7.91
CA THR A 175 -6.46 7.05 -7.88
C THR A 175 -6.27 8.29 -7.01
N TRP A 176 -7.19 9.26 -7.13
CA TRP A 176 -7.22 10.45 -6.29
C TRP A 176 -7.43 10.09 -4.81
N ASN A 177 -8.40 9.23 -4.48
CA ASN A 177 -8.68 8.80 -3.11
C ASN A 177 -7.41 8.21 -2.45
N GLY A 178 -6.64 7.40 -3.17
CA GLY A 178 -5.35 6.86 -2.71
C GLY A 178 -4.35 7.95 -2.33
N GLN A 179 -4.15 8.93 -3.22
CA GLN A 179 -3.24 10.05 -2.96
C GLN A 179 -3.76 10.97 -1.85
N TRP A 180 -5.05 11.28 -1.88
CA TRP A 180 -5.70 12.17 -0.91
C TRP A 180 -5.60 11.62 0.51
N LEU A 181 -5.91 10.34 0.73
CA LEU A 181 -5.78 9.74 2.05
C LEU A 181 -4.33 9.70 2.52
N THR A 182 -3.39 9.34 1.62
CA THR A 182 -1.96 9.33 1.94
C THR A 182 -1.46 10.72 2.33
N TYR A 183 -1.94 11.76 1.65
CA TYR A 183 -1.55 13.15 1.94
C TYR A 183 -2.23 13.69 3.20
N SER A 184 -3.56 13.60 3.27
CA SER A 184 -4.37 14.26 4.29
C SER A 184 -4.31 13.62 5.66
N LEU A 185 -4.00 12.32 5.75
CA LEU A 185 -3.79 11.63 7.02
C LEU A 185 -2.36 11.76 7.56
N ASN A 186 -1.44 12.35 6.79
CA ASN A 186 -0.07 12.56 7.24
C ASN A 186 0.07 13.97 7.85
N PRO A 187 0.17 14.11 9.18
CA PRO A 187 0.25 15.41 9.86
C PRO A 187 1.54 16.19 9.54
N GLU A 188 2.61 15.51 9.12
CA GLU A 188 3.87 16.18 8.75
C GLU A 188 3.73 16.91 7.40
N ASP A 189 3.00 16.30 6.47
CA ASP A 189 2.80 16.75 5.09
C ASP A 189 1.57 17.66 4.91
N TYR A 190 0.48 17.38 5.62
CA TYR A 190 -0.79 18.07 5.44
C TYR A 190 -0.80 19.47 6.07
N ARG A 191 -1.31 20.45 5.33
CA ARG A 191 -1.56 21.83 5.79
C ARG A 191 -2.90 22.27 5.23
N GLU A 192 -3.77 22.90 6.01
CA GLU A 192 -5.12 23.26 5.55
C GLU A 192 -5.12 24.23 4.35
N ASP A 193 -4.08 25.06 4.21
CA ASP A 193 -3.91 26.09 3.19
C ASP A 193 -3.14 25.61 1.94
N PHE A 194 -3.07 24.29 1.71
CA PHE A 194 -2.38 23.73 0.54
C PHE A 194 -2.95 24.23 -0.80
N ASP A 195 -2.08 24.33 -1.79
CA ASP A 195 -2.41 24.70 -3.17
C ASP A 195 -2.01 23.62 -4.18
N PHE A 196 -2.25 23.86 -5.47
CA PHE A 196 -1.87 22.93 -6.53
C PHE A 196 -0.34 22.69 -6.56
N SER A 197 0.46 23.73 -6.32
CA SER A 197 1.93 23.65 -6.28
C SER A 197 2.40 22.68 -5.19
N THR A 198 1.76 22.73 -4.03
CA THR A 198 2.01 21.81 -2.91
C THR A 198 1.75 20.37 -3.34
N LEU A 199 0.59 20.10 -3.94
CA LEU A 199 0.26 18.74 -4.40
C LEU A 199 1.19 18.25 -5.53
N TYR A 200 1.59 19.15 -6.44
CA TYR A 200 2.57 18.86 -7.48
C TYR A 200 3.96 18.51 -6.90
N ASN A 201 4.44 19.29 -5.93
CA ASN A 201 5.71 19.02 -5.24
C ASN A 201 5.69 17.69 -4.47
N HIS A 202 4.52 17.29 -3.95
CA HIS A 202 4.30 15.97 -3.35
C HIS A 202 4.19 14.83 -4.39
N LYS A 203 4.34 15.13 -5.68
CA LYS A 203 4.22 14.20 -6.82
C LYS A 203 2.85 13.53 -6.90
N ILE A 204 1.80 14.19 -6.38
CA ILE A 204 0.41 13.70 -6.49
C ILE A 204 -0.06 13.84 -7.93
N PHE A 205 0.25 14.96 -8.57
CA PHE A 205 0.02 15.17 -10.00
C PHE A 205 1.28 14.90 -10.81
N LYS A 206 1.11 14.23 -11.95
CA LYS A 206 2.07 14.18 -13.05
C LYS A 206 1.60 15.16 -14.11
N VAL A 207 2.42 16.19 -14.35
CA VAL A 207 2.14 17.26 -15.29
C VAL A 207 3.05 17.08 -16.50
N ASP A 208 2.45 16.69 -17.62
CA ASP A 208 3.08 16.66 -18.94
C ASP A 208 2.54 17.83 -19.79
N THR A 209 3.21 18.14 -20.91
CA THR A 209 2.84 19.27 -21.78
C THR A 209 1.42 19.19 -22.35
N SER A 210 0.89 17.98 -22.54
CA SER A 210 -0.44 17.74 -23.12
C SER A 210 -1.48 17.21 -22.12
N LEU A 211 -1.06 16.71 -20.96
CA LEU A 211 -1.93 16.00 -20.02
C LEU A 211 -1.44 16.21 -18.59
N THR A 212 -2.36 16.47 -17.67
CA THR A 212 -2.10 16.36 -16.24
C THR A 212 -2.93 15.21 -15.69
N GLU A 213 -2.31 14.32 -14.93
CA GLU A 213 -2.97 13.15 -14.36
C GLU A 213 -2.57 12.95 -12.90
N VAL A 214 -3.42 12.28 -12.13
CA VAL A 214 -3.09 11.86 -10.77
C VAL A 214 -2.19 10.63 -10.84
N ASN A 215 -1.05 10.67 -10.16
CA ASN A 215 -0.17 9.51 -9.98
C ASN A 215 -0.83 8.49 -9.04
N THR A 216 -0.73 7.20 -9.35
CA THR A 216 -1.20 6.16 -8.43
C THR A 216 -0.24 5.98 -7.27
N VAL A 217 -0.76 6.01 -6.04
CA VAL A 217 0.05 5.85 -4.83
C VAL A 217 0.53 4.41 -4.66
N GLN A 218 1.73 4.22 -4.12
CA GLN A 218 2.18 2.90 -3.65
C GLN A 218 1.40 2.52 -2.39
N TRP A 219 0.94 1.26 -2.31
CA TRP A 219 0.12 0.81 -1.19
C TRP A 219 0.84 0.92 0.16
N SER A 220 2.17 0.78 0.19
CA SER A 220 2.97 0.90 1.41
C SER A 220 2.95 2.32 1.98
N ARG A 221 3.01 3.35 1.14
CA ARG A 221 2.88 4.75 1.58
C ARG A 221 1.50 5.05 2.17
N LEU A 222 0.45 4.57 1.52
CA LEU A 222 -0.91 4.63 2.08
C LEU A 222 -0.97 3.89 3.43
N PHE A 223 -0.37 2.70 3.50
CA PHE A 223 -0.31 1.90 4.72
C PHE A 223 0.38 2.64 5.87
N PHE A 224 1.53 3.27 5.63
CA PHE A 224 2.21 4.06 6.66
C PHE A 224 1.41 5.27 7.13
N SER A 225 0.70 5.93 6.21
CA SER A 225 -0.16 7.08 6.55
C SER A 225 -1.35 6.64 7.40
N LEU A 226 -2.02 5.54 7.02
CA LEU A 226 -3.07 4.92 7.83
C LEU A 226 -2.54 4.46 9.19
N SER A 227 -1.30 3.96 9.24
CA SER A 227 -0.68 3.52 10.49
C SER A 227 -0.45 4.65 11.50
N LEU A 228 -0.32 5.89 11.05
CA LEU A 228 -0.22 7.05 11.97
C LEU A 228 -1.54 7.27 12.72
N GLN A 229 -2.68 7.07 12.05
CA GLN A 229 -4.00 7.29 12.62
C GLN A 229 -4.53 6.05 13.37
N PHE A 230 -4.35 4.87 12.79
CA PHE A 230 -4.93 3.59 13.25
C PHE A 230 -3.86 2.68 13.90
N SER A 231 -2.99 3.28 14.70
CA SER A 231 -1.70 2.69 15.13
C SER A 231 -1.75 1.32 15.81
N GLN A 232 -2.87 0.93 16.42
CA GLN A 232 -3.04 -0.34 17.11
C GLN A 232 -4.17 -1.20 16.53
N GLU A 233 -4.76 -0.75 15.44
CA GLU A 233 -5.94 -1.38 14.87
C GLU A 233 -5.57 -2.40 13.80
N GLU A 234 -6.44 -3.39 13.66
CA GLU A 234 -6.49 -4.28 12.52
C GLU A 234 -7.79 -4.00 11.77
N MET A 235 -7.70 -3.76 10.47
CA MET A 235 -8.86 -3.40 9.65
C MET A 235 -8.99 -4.31 8.44
N MET A 236 -10.21 -4.75 8.15
CA MET A 236 -10.49 -5.56 6.96
C MET A 236 -10.62 -4.67 5.73
N GLY A 237 -9.71 -4.83 4.77
CA GLY A 237 -9.80 -4.20 3.46
C GLY A 237 -10.32 -5.18 2.41
N TYR A 238 -11.33 -4.80 1.65
CA TYR A 238 -11.77 -5.56 0.48
C TYR A 238 -10.95 -5.15 -0.75
N VAL A 239 -10.13 -6.06 -1.25
CA VAL A 239 -9.17 -5.80 -2.35
C VAL A 239 -9.67 -6.39 -3.66
N TYR A 240 -9.79 -5.54 -4.67
CA TYR A 240 -10.26 -5.90 -6.01
C TYR A 240 -9.59 -5.01 -7.07
N GLY A 241 -9.77 -5.30 -8.34
CA GLY A 241 -9.27 -4.50 -9.46
C GLY A 241 -10.24 -4.56 -10.62
N PHE A 242 -10.71 -3.40 -11.06
CA PHE A 242 -11.53 -3.28 -12.26
C PHE A 242 -10.66 -2.93 -13.46
N GLY A 243 -10.92 -3.57 -14.59
CA GLY A 243 -10.17 -3.42 -15.83
C GLY A 243 -10.92 -4.10 -16.97
N GLN A 244 -10.22 -4.60 -17.99
CA GLN A 244 -10.85 -5.43 -19.03
C GLN A 244 -11.44 -6.73 -18.46
N THR A 245 -10.84 -7.24 -17.38
CA THR A 245 -11.37 -8.37 -16.61
C THR A 245 -11.30 -7.98 -15.14
N ASN A 246 -12.41 -8.17 -14.43
CA ASN A 246 -12.46 -7.89 -13.00
C ASN A 246 -11.62 -8.91 -12.24
N LYS A 247 -10.86 -8.44 -11.26
CA LYS A 247 -10.05 -9.27 -10.36
C LYS A 247 -10.53 -9.05 -8.95
N THR A 248 -10.83 -10.12 -8.24
CA THR A 248 -11.13 -10.07 -6.81
C THR A 248 -10.08 -10.87 -6.07
N ILE A 249 -9.46 -10.24 -5.06
CA ILE A 249 -8.66 -10.95 -4.06
C ILE A 249 -9.55 -11.31 -2.87
N GLY A 250 -10.39 -10.36 -2.44
CA GLY A 250 -11.32 -10.56 -1.31
C GLY A 250 -10.92 -9.72 -0.10
N PHE A 251 -11.40 -10.15 1.07
CA PHE A 251 -11.12 -9.48 2.33
C PHE A 251 -9.74 -9.86 2.86
N ILE A 252 -8.92 -8.85 3.17
CA ILE A 252 -7.58 -9.00 3.69
C ILE A 252 -7.44 -8.14 4.96
N PRO A 253 -6.97 -8.68 6.09
CA PRO A 253 -6.68 -7.90 7.29
C PRO A 253 -5.42 -7.05 7.09
N PHE A 254 -5.51 -5.77 7.46
CA PHE A 254 -4.42 -4.79 7.46
C PHE A 254 -4.00 -4.51 8.91
N GLN A 255 -2.75 -4.81 9.24
CA GLN A 255 -2.22 -4.74 10.60
C GLN A 255 -1.36 -3.48 10.79
N PHE A 256 -2.01 -2.34 10.96
CA PHE A 256 -1.39 -1.01 10.93
C PHE A 256 -0.31 -0.79 12.01
N LYS A 257 -0.35 -1.53 13.12
CA LYS A 257 0.76 -1.58 14.10
C LYS A 257 2.13 -1.84 13.47
N SER A 258 2.17 -2.59 12.37
CA SER A 258 3.41 -2.94 11.67
C SER A 258 4.10 -1.71 11.08
N GLY A 259 3.34 -0.70 10.64
CA GLY A 259 3.90 0.53 10.09
C GLY A 259 4.65 1.33 11.15
N ASN A 260 4.07 1.45 12.35
CA ASN A 260 4.74 2.11 13.47
C ASN A 260 5.88 1.29 14.03
N GLN A 261 5.79 -0.04 14.04
CA GLN A 261 6.90 -0.90 14.44
C GLN A 261 8.16 -0.62 13.58
N ILE A 262 8.02 -0.45 12.27
CA ILE A 262 9.12 -0.05 11.39
C ILE A 262 9.67 1.33 11.77
N LYS A 263 8.80 2.28 12.14
CA LYS A 263 9.18 3.62 12.62
C LYS A 263 9.95 3.60 13.93
N ASP A 264 9.49 2.81 14.88
CA ASP A 264 10.13 2.67 16.18
C ASP A 264 11.49 1.98 16.07
N VAL A 265 11.57 0.89 15.29
CA VAL A 265 12.83 0.17 15.07
C VAL A 265 13.84 1.09 14.39
N TYR A 266 13.44 1.85 13.36
CA TYR A 266 14.37 2.81 12.74
C TYR A 266 14.92 3.82 13.76
N LYS A 267 14.04 4.43 14.57
CA LYS A 267 14.42 5.40 15.61
C LYS A 267 15.42 4.82 16.59
N GLN A 268 15.22 3.57 17.01
CA GLN A 268 16.14 2.86 17.90
C GLN A 268 17.51 2.60 17.24
N LEU A 269 17.51 2.23 15.95
CA LEU A 269 18.73 1.86 15.22
C LEU A 269 19.63 3.04 14.85
N PHE A 270 19.03 4.15 14.43
CA PHE A 270 19.77 5.24 13.79
C PHE A 270 19.63 6.59 14.51
N GLY A 271 18.72 6.69 15.48
CA GLY A 271 18.35 7.95 16.12
C GLY A 271 17.57 8.89 15.19
N GLY A 272 16.77 9.77 15.78
CA GLY A 272 16.07 10.85 15.06
C GLY A 272 14.91 10.38 14.17
N ILE A 273 14.51 11.25 13.23
CA ILE A 273 13.50 10.99 12.21
C ILE A 273 14.23 10.81 10.87
N TYR A 274 13.69 9.98 9.97
CA TYR A 274 14.21 9.85 8.61
C TYR A 274 14.41 11.22 7.96
N SER A 275 15.54 11.44 7.29
CA SER A 275 15.80 12.69 6.56
C SER A 275 14.78 12.92 5.43
N ASN A 276 14.27 11.84 4.84
CA ASN A 276 13.19 11.87 3.86
C ASN A 276 12.22 10.68 4.06
N PRO A 277 11.14 10.85 4.84
CA PRO A 277 10.17 9.79 5.11
C PRO A 277 9.54 9.22 3.83
N LYS A 278 9.29 10.05 2.81
CA LYS A 278 8.65 9.61 1.57
C LYS A 278 9.53 8.64 0.79
N ASP A 279 10.81 8.95 0.65
CA ASP A 279 11.76 8.09 -0.06
C ASP A 279 11.96 6.79 0.72
N PHE A 280 12.08 6.87 2.05
CA PHE A 280 12.21 5.71 2.92
C PHE A 280 10.99 4.78 2.83
N GLU A 281 9.79 5.30 3.06
CA GLU A 281 8.54 4.52 3.03
C GLU A 281 8.28 3.90 1.65
N SER A 282 8.73 4.54 0.57
CA SER A 282 8.61 4.02 -0.80
C SER A 282 9.49 2.80 -1.09
N LEU A 283 10.50 2.52 -0.24
CA LEU A 283 11.32 1.32 -0.37
C LEU A 283 10.58 0.07 0.13
N PHE A 284 9.58 0.24 0.99
CA PHE A 284 8.84 -0.85 1.63
C PHE A 284 7.67 -1.32 0.77
N GLY A 285 7.29 -2.56 1.02
CA GLY A 285 6.15 -3.20 0.38
C GLY A 285 6.53 -3.95 -0.88
N MET A 286 6.21 -5.24 -0.90
CA MET A 286 6.21 -6.00 -2.15
C MET A 286 5.00 -5.65 -3.02
N HIS A 287 4.91 -6.17 -4.24
CA HIS A 287 3.71 -5.99 -5.08
C HIS A 287 2.43 -6.39 -4.33
N ILE A 288 1.37 -5.56 -4.36
CA ILE A 288 0.15 -5.72 -3.54
C ILE A 288 -0.49 -7.11 -3.63
N LYS A 289 -0.55 -7.71 -4.83
CA LYS A 289 -1.04 -9.09 -4.99
C LYS A 289 -0.26 -10.09 -4.12
N ARG A 290 1.08 -9.98 -4.09
CA ARG A 290 1.94 -10.86 -3.29
C ARG A 290 1.83 -10.56 -1.80
N ALA A 291 1.60 -9.30 -1.44
CA ALA A 291 1.28 -8.92 -0.06
C ALA A 291 -0.02 -9.60 0.40
N CYS A 292 -1.07 -9.59 -0.42
CA CYS A 292 -2.34 -10.27 -0.07
C CYS A 292 -2.22 -11.80 0.00
N GLU A 293 -1.34 -12.42 -0.80
CA GLU A 293 -1.09 -13.88 -0.76
C GLU A 293 -0.52 -14.35 0.59
N LEU A 294 -0.01 -13.45 1.43
CA LEU A 294 0.44 -13.76 2.79
C LEU A 294 -0.73 -13.94 3.79
N GLY A 295 -1.97 -13.69 3.35
CA GLY A 295 -3.17 -13.80 4.18
C GLY A 295 -3.44 -12.58 5.08
N SER A 296 -2.45 -11.71 5.28
CA SER A 296 -2.59 -10.42 5.96
C SER A 296 -1.56 -9.42 5.43
N ILE A 297 -1.89 -8.13 5.47
CA ILE A 297 -0.95 -7.06 5.14
C ILE A 297 -0.43 -6.47 6.45
N GLY A 298 0.78 -6.89 6.81
CA GLY A 298 1.50 -6.43 8.00
C GLY A 298 3.00 -6.39 7.76
N LEU A 299 3.78 -6.68 8.79
CA LEU A 299 5.24 -6.56 8.75
C LEU A 299 5.89 -7.37 7.61
N GLN A 300 5.45 -8.61 7.38
CA GLN A 300 5.99 -9.45 6.32
C GLN A 300 5.71 -8.89 4.91
N ALA A 301 4.51 -8.32 4.70
CA ALA A 301 4.12 -7.66 3.45
C ALA A 301 4.94 -6.40 3.17
N LEU A 302 5.34 -5.68 4.23
CA LEU A 302 6.15 -4.46 4.16
C LEU A 302 7.62 -4.73 3.77
N ARG A 303 8.05 -5.98 3.56
CA ARG A 303 9.43 -6.26 3.13
C ARG A 303 9.83 -5.37 1.95
N PRO A 304 10.95 -4.64 2.04
CA PRO A 304 11.47 -3.92 0.89
C PRO A 304 11.71 -4.83 -0.30
N ASP A 305 11.21 -4.47 -1.49
CA ASP A 305 11.26 -5.39 -2.63
C ASP A 305 12.71 -5.69 -3.06
N GLY A 306 13.57 -4.66 -2.97
CA GLY A 306 15.00 -4.76 -3.25
C GLY A 306 15.78 -5.67 -2.29
N LEU A 307 15.24 -6.01 -1.11
CA LEU A 307 15.89 -6.89 -0.13
C LEU A 307 15.93 -8.35 -0.60
N LYS A 308 14.94 -8.80 -1.37
CA LYS A 308 14.75 -10.20 -1.75
C LYS A 308 15.97 -10.82 -2.45
N LYS A 309 16.70 -10.03 -3.25
CA LYS A 309 17.89 -10.49 -3.97
C LYS A 309 19.04 -10.83 -3.02
N TYR A 310 19.21 -10.07 -1.93
CA TYR A 310 20.29 -10.31 -0.95
C TYR A 310 20.01 -11.52 -0.06
N MET A 311 18.75 -11.88 0.13
CA MET A 311 18.36 -13.06 0.90
C MET A 311 18.56 -14.39 0.14
N LYS A 312 18.63 -14.35 -1.19
CA LYS A 312 18.68 -15.56 -2.04
C LYS A 312 19.97 -15.70 -2.84
N GLU A 313 20.62 -14.59 -3.16
CA GLU A 313 21.78 -14.56 -4.02
C GLU A 313 23.06 -14.28 -3.20
N ASP A 314 24.21 -14.72 -3.72
CA ASP A 314 25.51 -14.32 -3.20
C ASP A 314 25.83 -12.87 -3.59
N LYS A 315 25.06 -11.92 -3.05
CA LYS A 315 25.24 -10.48 -3.24
C LYS A 315 25.35 -9.76 -1.90
N ASN A 316 26.18 -8.74 -1.87
CA ASN A 316 26.36 -7.81 -0.75
C ASN A 316 25.83 -6.43 -1.10
N LEU A 317 25.47 -5.66 -0.07
CA LEU A 317 25.24 -4.23 -0.25
C LEU A 317 26.54 -3.54 -0.69
N THR A 318 26.41 -2.64 -1.66
CA THR A 318 27.46 -1.67 -1.96
C THR A 318 27.18 -0.42 -1.15
N PHE A 319 28.20 0.40 -0.90
CA PHE A 319 28.06 1.68 -0.21
C PHE A 319 28.73 2.80 -1.00
N LYS A 320 28.47 2.85 -2.31
CA LYS A 320 29.10 3.77 -3.25
C LYS A 320 28.28 5.05 -3.46
N LYS A 321 26.97 4.99 -3.24
CA LYS A 321 26.02 6.10 -3.47
C LYS A 321 25.25 6.43 -2.19
N GLU A 322 24.69 7.63 -2.10
CA GLU A 322 23.79 7.99 -1.00
C GLU A 322 22.56 7.06 -0.93
N GLU A 323 22.03 6.65 -2.08
CA GLU A 323 20.93 5.69 -2.20
C GLU A 323 21.24 4.34 -1.53
N ASP A 324 22.50 3.92 -1.50
CA ASP A 324 22.92 2.69 -0.83
C ASP A 324 22.72 2.80 0.70
N THR A 325 22.86 4.00 1.25
CA THR A 325 22.72 4.23 2.69
C THR A 325 21.26 4.15 3.11
N ILE A 326 20.34 4.79 2.37
CA ILE A 326 18.90 4.68 2.67
C ILE A 326 18.41 3.24 2.47
N ASN A 327 18.91 2.53 1.46
CA ASN A 327 18.61 1.11 1.26
C ASN A 327 19.12 0.24 2.42
N TYR A 328 20.36 0.43 2.88
CA TYR A 328 20.90 -0.26 4.05
C TYR A 328 20.03 -0.01 5.28
N GLN A 329 19.67 1.25 5.55
CA GLN A 329 18.83 1.60 6.69
C GLN A 329 17.45 0.95 6.61
N ALA A 330 16.79 1.01 5.46
CA ALA A 330 15.47 0.40 5.25
C ALA A 330 15.51 -1.12 5.43
N TYR A 331 16.50 -1.78 4.82
CA TYR A 331 16.64 -3.22 4.90
C TYR A 331 16.99 -3.68 6.31
N LYS A 332 17.95 -3.02 6.97
CA LYS A 332 18.31 -3.31 8.35
C LYS A 332 17.13 -3.10 9.30
N THR A 333 16.37 -2.02 9.13
CA THR A 333 15.15 -1.77 9.92
C THR A 333 14.16 -2.91 9.80
N TRP A 334 13.86 -3.36 8.57
CA TRP A 334 12.92 -4.45 8.37
C TRP A 334 13.43 -5.79 8.93
N LEU A 335 14.70 -6.12 8.70
CA LEU A 335 15.32 -7.36 9.21
C LEU A 335 15.30 -7.41 10.74
N VAL A 336 15.67 -6.31 11.40
CA VAL A 336 15.61 -6.21 12.87
C VAL A 336 14.17 -6.33 13.36
N ALA A 337 13.21 -5.68 12.69
CA ALA A 337 11.80 -5.78 13.05
C ALA A 337 11.26 -7.22 12.94
N MET A 338 11.75 -8.01 11.97
CA MET A 338 11.36 -9.42 11.81
C MET A 338 12.02 -10.35 12.83
N LEU A 339 13.25 -10.05 13.25
CA LEU A 339 14.04 -10.90 14.15
C LEU A 339 13.68 -10.72 15.63
N THR A 340 13.21 -9.54 16.03
CA THR A 340 13.10 -9.17 17.45
C THR A 340 11.70 -9.40 18.03
N LYS A 341 11.63 -10.26 19.06
CA LYS A 341 10.64 -10.11 20.15
C LYS A 341 11.14 -9.14 21.25
N ASN A 342 12.47 -8.99 21.41
CA ASN A 342 13.13 -8.00 22.26
C ASN A 342 14.05 -7.12 21.38
N LYS A 343 13.74 -5.83 21.29
CA LYS A 343 14.21 -4.91 20.24
C LYS A 343 15.69 -4.49 20.35
N GLU A 344 16.34 -4.68 21.50
CA GLU A 344 17.68 -4.14 21.76
C GLU A 344 18.82 -5.15 21.53
N GLU A 345 18.63 -6.43 21.85
CA GLU A 345 19.73 -7.41 21.86
C GLU A 345 20.28 -7.71 20.45
N ILE A 346 19.43 -7.82 19.44
CA ILE A 346 19.85 -8.36 18.14
C ILE A 346 20.71 -7.36 17.34
N THR A 347 20.47 -6.06 17.49
CA THR A 347 21.17 -5.06 16.66
C THR A 347 22.63 -4.92 17.03
N ASP A 348 22.92 -4.76 18.31
CA ASP A 348 24.30 -4.65 18.78
C ASP A 348 25.00 -5.99 18.60
N TYR A 349 24.27 -7.10 18.75
CA TYR A 349 24.80 -8.44 18.57
C TYR A 349 25.32 -8.72 17.15
N THR A 350 24.55 -8.44 16.08
CA THR A 350 25.06 -8.66 14.71
C THR A 350 26.22 -7.74 14.34
N MET A 351 26.23 -6.52 14.88
CA MET A 351 27.33 -5.57 14.70
C MET A 351 28.62 -6.06 15.40
N ASP A 352 28.52 -6.59 16.61
CA ASP A 352 29.66 -7.10 17.35
C ASP A 352 30.21 -8.40 16.73
N LEU A 353 29.33 -9.29 16.28
CA LEU A 353 29.73 -10.45 15.50
C LEU A 353 30.43 -10.05 14.19
N ALA A 354 29.93 -9.03 13.49
CA ALA A 354 30.56 -8.51 12.28
C ALA A 354 32.00 -8.01 12.54
N LYS A 355 32.23 -7.29 13.65
CA LYS A 355 33.58 -6.87 14.06
C LYS A 355 34.50 -8.06 14.36
N ILE A 356 33.99 -9.10 15.03
CA ILE A 356 34.76 -10.32 15.32
C ILE A 356 35.14 -11.04 14.02
N ILE A 357 34.19 -11.19 13.08
CA ILE A 357 34.43 -11.81 11.77
C ILE A 357 35.47 -11.00 10.98
N GLN A 358 35.38 -9.66 11.01
CA GLN A 358 36.36 -8.80 10.34
C GLN A 358 37.75 -8.88 10.98
N LYS A 359 37.83 -8.94 12.32
CA LYS A 359 39.09 -9.15 13.05
C LYS A 359 39.72 -10.51 12.70
N TYR A 360 38.91 -11.57 12.66
CA TYR A 360 39.34 -12.90 12.23
C TYR A 360 39.94 -12.87 10.82
N ARG A 361 39.24 -12.21 9.89
CA ARG A 361 39.72 -12.01 8.51
C ARG A 361 41.07 -11.28 8.47
N ALA A 362 41.18 -10.16 9.19
CA ALA A 362 42.38 -9.32 9.22
C ALA A 362 43.59 -10.03 9.87
N GLY A 363 43.35 -10.99 10.77
CA GLY A 363 44.41 -11.79 11.40
C GLY A 363 45.08 -12.80 10.48
N GLY A 364 44.63 -12.97 9.23
CA GLY A 364 45.22 -13.86 8.24
C GLY A 364 45.80 -13.10 7.06
N THR A 365 46.97 -13.52 6.56
CA THR A 365 47.61 -12.93 5.37
C THR A 365 47.21 -13.62 4.06
N LYS A 366 46.49 -14.74 4.13
CA LYS A 366 46.10 -15.59 3.00
C LYS A 366 44.62 -15.38 2.62
N LEU A 367 44.29 -15.71 1.37
CA LEU A 367 42.93 -15.62 0.82
C LEU A 367 41.96 -16.67 1.40
N ASP A 368 42.46 -17.63 2.18
CA ASP A 368 41.68 -18.71 2.78
C ASP A 368 40.61 -18.19 3.75
N ARG A 369 40.95 -17.27 4.66
CA ARG A 369 39.99 -16.67 5.60
C ARG A 369 38.93 -15.85 4.89
N LYS A 370 39.34 -15.09 3.87
CA LYS A 370 38.40 -14.32 3.02
C LYS A 370 37.43 -15.26 2.30
N THR A 371 37.95 -16.36 1.75
CA THR A 371 37.14 -17.37 1.05
C THR A 371 36.18 -18.07 2.00
N LEU A 372 36.63 -18.44 3.20
CA LEU A 372 35.79 -19.04 4.24
C LEU A 372 34.60 -18.13 4.60
N ILE A 373 34.85 -16.83 4.80
CA ILE A 373 33.79 -15.88 5.16
C ILE A 373 32.83 -15.63 3.98
N GLU A 374 33.37 -15.29 2.81
CA GLU A 374 32.52 -14.85 1.69
C GLU A 374 31.81 -16.03 1.01
N LYS A 375 32.49 -17.18 0.85
CA LYS A 375 32.01 -18.30 0.04
C LYS A 375 31.46 -19.47 0.83
N GLU A 376 31.85 -19.63 2.09
CA GLU A 376 31.35 -20.75 2.92
C GLU A 376 30.39 -20.29 4.02
N LEU A 377 30.66 -19.15 4.66
CA LEU A 377 29.80 -18.59 5.71
C LEU A 377 28.60 -17.83 5.10
N PHE A 378 28.85 -16.70 4.42
CA PHE A 378 27.76 -15.82 3.93
C PHE A 378 27.08 -16.29 2.65
N ALA A 379 27.72 -17.15 1.86
CA ALA A 379 27.09 -17.77 0.70
C ALA A 379 26.43 -19.13 1.03
N SER A 380 26.41 -19.54 2.31
CA SER A 380 25.84 -20.82 2.71
C SER A 380 24.31 -20.83 2.54
N PRO A 381 23.75 -21.76 1.75
CA PRO A 381 22.30 -21.83 1.55
C PRO A 381 21.57 -22.49 2.75
N SER A 382 22.29 -22.97 3.75
CA SER A 382 21.72 -23.74 4.87
C SER A 382 22.39 -23.43 6.20
N LYS A 383 21.61 -23.58 7.29
CA LYS A 383 22.13 -23.49 8.67
C LYS A 383 23.32 -24.42 8.91
N LYS A 384 23.26 -25.64 8.35
CA LYS A 384 24.31 -26.64 8.50
C LYS A 384 25.65 -26.15 7.93
N GLY A 385 25.66 -25.67 6.68
CA GLY A 385 26.88 -25.16 6.05
C GLY A 385 27.44 -23.94 6.77
N PHE A 386 26.58 -23.05 7.29
CA PHE A 386 27.00 -21.91 8.11
C PHE A 386 27.69 -22.36 9.39
N ILE A 387 27.09 -23.32 10.12
CA ILE A 387 27.67 -23.90 11.33
C ILE A 387 29.02 -24.61 11.05
N GLU A 388 29.14 -25.29 9.91
CA GLU A 388 30.39 -25.91 9.48
C GLU A 388 31.48 -24.85 9.23
N ALA A 389 31.13 -23.73 8.59
CA ALA A 389 32.06 -22.61 8.40
C ALA A 389 32.49 -21.98 9.74
N LEU A 390 31.56 -21.74 10.67
CA LEU A 390 31.89 -21.29 12.04
C LEU A 390 32.83 -22.26 12.74
N THR A 391 32.60 -23.56 12.60
CA THR A 391 33.45 -24.60 13.22
C THR A 391 34.88 -24.58 12.68
N LYS A 392 35.08 -24.19 11.42
CA LYS A 392 36.43 -23.97 10.85
C LYS A 392 37.10 -22.73 11.46
N MET A 393 36.37 -21.65 11.68
CA MET A 393 36.89 -20.41 12.30
C MET A 393 37.33 -20.61 13.76
N ILE A 394 36.59 -21.42 14.52
CA ILE A 394 36.86 -21.72 15.94
C ILE A 394 38.31 -22.15 16.20
N LYS A 395 38.96 -22.84 15.24
CA LYS A 395 40.35 -23.34 15.40
C LYS A 395 41.40 -22.23 15.55
N ASP A 396 41.07 -21.04 15.10
CA ASP A 396 41.97 -19.90 14.95
C ASP A 396 41.56 -18.72 15.86
N LEU A 397 40.58 -18.94 16.76
CA LEU A 397 40.03 -17.93 17.65
C LEU A 397 40.29 -18.31 19.11
N ASP A 398 40.60 -17.29 19.92
CA ASP A 398 40.88 -17.44 21.35
C ASP A 398 40.06 -16.45 22.19
N GLY A 399 39.97 -16.70 23.49
CA GLY A 399 39.38 -15.78 24.46
C GLY A 399 37.90 -15.46 24.22
N GLY A 400 37.53 -14.18 24.30
CA GLY A 400 36.14 -13.73 24.14
C GLY A 400 35.56 -13.96 22.75
N ASP A 401 36.39 -13.85 21.70
CA ASP A 401 35.95 -14.05 20.31
C ASP A 401 35.51 -15.50 20.05
N LEU A 402 36.25 -16.47 20.62
CA LEU A 402 35.90 -17.89 20.59
C LEU A 402 34.56 -18.18 21.26
N LEU A 403 34.31 -17.56 22.43
CA LEU A 403 33.08 -17.75 23.18
C LEU A 403 31.86 -17.21 22.40
N ASN A 404 32.01 -16.02 21.80
CA ASN A 404 30.96 -15.39 21.00
C ASN A 404 30.63 -16.19 19.73
N ILE A 405 31.63 -16.71 19.01
CA ILE A 405 31.40 -17.56 17.84
C ILE A 405 30.77 -18.91 18.21
N LYS A 406 31.13 -19.46 19.36
CA LYS A 406 30.45 -20.67 19.90
C LYS A 406 28.98 -20.37 20.22
N GLN A 407 28.69 -19.27 20.90
CA GLN A 407 27.32 -18.88 21.22
C GLN A 407 26.49 -18.66 19.95
N LEU A 408 27.04 -17.95 18.96
CA LEU A 408 26.41 -17.77 17.65
C LEU A 408 26.02 -19.10 17.01
N LYS A 409 26.91 -20.10 17.06
CA LYS A 409 26.62 -21.45 16.52
C LYS A 409 25.39 -22.06 17.21
N ASP A 410 25.31 -21.98 18.52
CA ASP A 410 24.23 -22.57 19.32
C ASP A 410 22.90 -21.85 19.04
N GLU A 411 22.91 -20.52 18.90
CA GLU A 411 21.74 -19.74 18.53
C GLU A 411 21.25 -20.03 17.12
N VAL A 412 22.14 -20.06 16.12
CA VAL A 412 21.79 -20.40 14.73
C VAL A 412 21.20 -21.80 14.63
N HIS A 413 21.66 -22.74 15.46
CA HIS A 413 21.07 -24.07 15.49
C HIS A 413 19.57 -24.02 15.85
N LEU A 414 19.21 -23.18 16.83
CA LEU A 414 17.86 -23.03 17.37
C LEU A 414 16.91 -22.19 16.52
N MET A 415 17.43 -21.31 15.64
CA MET A 415 16.61 -20.49 14.73
C MET A 415 15.79 -21.34 13.75
N THR A 416 14.60 -20.90 13.37
CA THR A 416 13.90 -21.43 12.19
C THR A 416 14.67 -21.12 10.90
N ASN A 417 14.34 -21.79 9.79
CA ASN A 417 14.98 -21.50 8.51
C ASN A 417 14.70 -20.07 8.02
N GLU A 418 13.53 -19.52 8.36
CA GLU A 418 13.14 -18.17 8.00
C GLU A 418 13.92 -17.14 8.84
N GLU A 419 13.93 -17.30 10.16
CA GLU A 419 14.72 -16.44 11.07
C GLU A 419 16.21 -16.46 10.73
N TYR A 420 16.76 -17.64 10.44
CA TYR A 420 18.15 -17.76 9.98
C TYR A 420 18.40 -16.97 8.69
N GLY A 421 17.48 -17.00 7.74
CA GLY A 421 17.59 -16.22 6.50
C GLY A 421 17.65 -14.72 6.78
N TYR A 422 16.83 -14.21 7.69
CA TYR A 422 16.87 -12.81 8.12
C TYR A 422 18.17 -12.48 8.86
N PHE A 423 18.54 -13.30 9.84
CA PHE A 423 19.74 -13.12 10.65
C PHE A 423 21.01 -13.10 9.81
N CYS A 424 21.18 -14.09 8.93
CA CYS A 424 22.35 -14.20 8.06
C CYS A 424 22.45 -13.00 7.11
N THR A 425 21.31 -12.54 6.57
CA THR A 425 21.28 -11.32 5.73
C THR A 425 21.68 -10.08 6.53
N LEU A 426 21.20 -9.93 7.76
CA LEU A 426 21.53 -8.80 8.63
C LEU A 426 23.02 -8.79 9.00
N LEU A 427 23.56 -9.93 9.45
CA LEU A 427 24.98 -10.08 9.77
C LEU A 427 25.88 -9.79 8.57
N LYS A 428 25.48 -10.25 7.38
CA LYS A 428 26.17 -9.98 6.11
C LYS A 428 26.21 -8.48 5.78
N PHE A 429 25.13 -7.75 6.05
CA PHE A 429 25.07 -6.30 5.87
C PHE A 429 25.94 -5.54 6.88
N ASP A 430 25.90 -5.93 8.16
CA ASP A 430 26.74 -5.32 9.18
C ASP A 430 28.22 -5.58 8.95
N TYR A 431 28.59 -6.78 8.49
CA TYR A 431 29.95 -7.08 8.05
C TYR A 431 30.41 -6.19 6.90
N ALA A 432 29.59 -6.01 5.86
CA ALA A 432 29.91 -5.11 4.75
C ALA A 432 30.03 -3.64 5.19
N PHE A 433 29.25 -3.22 6.19
CA PHE A 433 29.33 -1.89 6.77
C PHE A 433 30.62 -1.68 7.57
N VAL A 434 31.00 -2.65 8.42
CA VAL A 434 32.27 -2.63 9.17
C VAL A 434 33.46 -2.64 8.21
N GLU A 435 33.42 -3.43 7.13
CA GLU A 435 34.48 -3.45 6.12
C GLU A 435 34.68 -2.09 5.44
N ARG A 436 33.62 -1.28 5.28
CA ARG A 436 33.71 0.08 4.73
C ARG A 436 34.35 1.06 5.71
N GLN A 437 34.16 0.87 7.02
CA GLN A 437 34.70 1.77 8.06
C GLN A 437 36.18 1.50 8.37
N ALA A 438 36.62 0.26 8.17
CA ALA A 438 38.01 -0.17 8.30
C ALA A 438 38.86 0.33 7.11
#